data_AF-A0A2E9JCX7-F1
#
_entry.id   AF-A0A2E9JCX7-F1
#
_cell.length_a   1.000
_cell.length_b   1.000
_cell.length_c   1.000
_cell.angle_alpha   90.00
_cell.angle_beta   90.00
_cell.angle_gamma   90.00
#
_symmetry.space_group_name_H-M   'P 1'
#
loop_
_entity.id
_entity.type
_entity.pdbx_description
1 polymer ?
#
loop_
_entity_poly.entity_id
_entity_poly.type
_entity_poly.pdbx_seq_one_letter_code
_entity_poly.pdbx_strand_id
1 'polypeptide(L)'
;MKEGKKSGVERTQIATRDEEWSDERLKTFLKQQPPDGMPADYSILLKAYRGMTVELFARFISLYIEAGKDINVALENGSTFLDLVSQHRKSTQYANILESAGAVRSSD
;
A
#
# COMPACT_ATOMS: atom_id res chain seq x y z
N MET A 1 7.03 11.27 -30.68
CA MET A 1 7.73 11.95 -29.55
C MET A 1 6.84 11.75 -28.32
N LYS A 2 7.43 11.42 -27.16
CA LYS A 2 6.72 10.97 -25.96
C LYS A 2 5.89 12.11 -25.37
N GLU A 3 4.57 11.99 -25.43
CA GLU A 3 3.62 12.96 -24.91
C GLU A 3 3.41 12.77 -23.40
N GLY A 4 3.30 13.89 -22.69
CA GLY A 4 2.58 13.92 -21.41
C GLY A 4 3.38 13.74 -20.12
N LYS A 5 4.46 14.51 -19.92
CA LYS A 5 4.86 14.89 -18.55
C LYS A 5 3.73 15.74 -17.95
N LYS A 6 2.81 15.13 -17.19
CA LYS A 6 1.91 15.90 -16.33
C LYS A 6 2.68 16.34 -15.09
N SER A 7 2.77 17.67 -14.98
CA SER A 7 3.38 18.46 -13.93
C SER A 7 3.09 17.94 -12.53
N GLY A 8 4.15 17.90 -11.72
CA GLY A 8 4.00 17.85 -10.27
C GLY A 8 3.52 19.21 -9.75
N VAL A 9 2.21 19.37 -9.56
CA VAL A 9 1.61 20.39 -8.67
C VAL A 9 0.27 19.86 -8.14
N GLU A 10 0.31 18.77 -7.38
CA GLU A 10 -0.71 18.43 -6.34
C GLU A 10 0.00 17.76 -5.15
N ARG A 11 1.21 18.23 -4.80
CA ARG A 11 1.84 17.90 -3.51
C ARG A 11 1.17 18.70 -2.39
N THR A 12 -0.13 18.47 -2.25
CA THR A 12 -0.92 18.83 -1.07
C THR A 12 -1.26 17.55 -0.34
N GLN A 13 -0.31 16.60 -0.21
CA GLN A 13 -0.46 15.56 0.78
C GLN A 13 -0.08 16.18 2.11
N ILE A 14 -1.06 16.90 2.65
CA ILE A 14 -1.06 17.45 4.00
C ILE A 14 -0.61 16.30 4.89
N ALA A 15 0.53 16.47 5.55
CA ALA A 15 0.87 15.69 6.72
C ALA A 15 -0.15 16.11 7.80
N THR A 16 -1.41 15.69 7.67
CA THR A 16 -2.44 15.97 8.67
C THR A 16 -2.15 15.02 9.82
N ARG A 17 -1.25 15.48 10.69
CA ARG A 17 -1.26 15.19 12.13
C ARG A 17 -2.72 15.17 12.57
N ASP A 18 -3.18 14.05 13.11
CA ASP A 18 -4.45 13.91 13.84
C ASP A 18 -5.77 13.68 13.05
N GLU A 19 -5.75 13.34 11.75
CA GLU A 19 -7.00 12.94 11.08
C GLU A 19 -7.19 11.42 11.17
N GLU A 20 -8.04 10.95 12.09
CA GLU A 20 -8.55 9.57 12.08
C GLU A 20 -9.31 9.33 10.76
N TRP A 21 -8.72 8.62 9.80
CA TRP A 21 -9.43 8.26 8.58
C TRP A 21 -10.48 7.21 8.90
N SER A 22 -11.73 7.50 8.56
CA SER A 22 -12.81 6.51 8.64
C SER A 22 -12.54 5.32 7.73
N ASP A 23 -13.05 4.15 8.13
CA ASP A 23 -12.98 2.92 7.34
C ASP A 23 -13.58 3.07 5.94
N GLU A 24 -14.63 3.89 5.78
CA GLU A 24 -15.21 4.25 4.49
C GLU A 24 -14.19 4.88 3.55
N ARG A 25 -13.37 5.81 4.06
CA ARG A 25 -12.30 6.46 3.30
C ARG A 25 -11.22 5.45 2.94
N LEU A 26 -10.85 4.57 3.86
CA LEU A 26 -9.90 3.47 3.60
C LEU A 26 -10.41 2.55 2.49
N LYS A 27 -11.70 2.19 2.50
CA LYS A 27 -12.34 1.37 1.46
C LYS A 27 -12.31 2.02 0.07
N THR A 28 -12.23 3.36 -0.03
CA THR A 28 -12.07 4.03 -1.34
C THR A 28 -10.73 3.70 -2.02
N PHE A 29 -9.68 3.41 -1.25
CA PHE A 29 -8.39 3.00 -1.80
C PHE A 29 -8.47 1.61 -2.44
N LEU A 30 -9.30 0.72 -1.88
CA LEU A 30 -9.51 -0.64 -2.42
C LEU A 30 -10.16 -0.62 -3.82
N LYS A 31 -10.89 0.46 -4.15
CA LYS A 31 -11.56 0.67 -5.44
C LYS A 31 -10.64 1.33 -6.48
N GLN A 32 -9.39 1.66 -6.13
CA GLN A 32 -8.46 2.29 -7.05
C GLN A 32 -8.04 1.33 -8.16
N GLN A 33 -8.09 1.81 -9.41
CA GLN A 33 -7.52 1.05 -10.53
C GLN A 33 -5.99 1.06 -10.47
N PRO A 34 -5.34 -0.11 -10.70
CA PRO A 34 -3.91 -0.14 -10.93
C PRO A 34 -3.54 0.57 -12.23
N PRO A 35 -2.31 1.10 -12.31
CA PRO A 35 -1.69 1.42 -13.59
C PRO A 35 -1.38 0.14 -14.39
N ASP A 36 -1.33 0.23 -15.72
CA ASP A 36 -0.88 -0.84 -16.60
C ASP A 36 0.49 -1.40 -16.16
N GLY A 37 0.60 -2.72 -16.06
CA GLY A 37 1.84 -3.43 -15.68
C GLY A 37 2.06 -3.62 -14.18
N MET A 38 1.04 -3.40 -13.33
CA MET A 38 1.12 -3.73 -11.90
C MET A 38 -0.17 -4.38 -11.40
N PRO A 39 -0.10 -5.40 -10.52
CA PRO A 39 -1.29 -5.96 -9.89
C PRO A 39 -2.08 -4.90 -9.13
N ALA A 40 -3.42 -4.96 -9.22
CA ALA A 40 -4.34 -4.08 -8.49
C ALA A 40 -3.98 -4.02 -7.01
N ASP A 41 -3.85 -5.21 -6.43
CA ASP A 41 -3.60 -5.49 -5.04
C ASP A 41 -2.27 -4.86 -4.57
N TYR A 42 -1.21 -5.05 -5.35
CA TYR A 42 0.10 -4.45 -5.07
C TYR A 42 0.06 -2.91 -5.13
N SER A 43 -0.60 -2.36 -6.15
CA SER A 43 -0.71 -0.91 -6.33
C SER A 43 -1.46 -0.24 -5.17
N ILE A 44 -2.51 -0.90 -4.68
CA ILE A 44 -3.31 -0.47 -3.53
C ILE A 44 -2.44 -0.46 -2.26
N LEU A 45 -1.72 -1.55 -1.97
CA LEU A 45 -0.81 -1.64 -0.82
C LEU A 45 0.27 -0.56 -0.86
N LEU A 46 0.87 -0.34 -2.04
CA LEU A 46 1.92 0.67 -2.23
C LEU A 46 1.39 2.09 -2.00
N LYS A 47 0.16 2.39 -2.44
CA LYS A 47 -0.50 3.67 -2.18
C LYS A 47 -0.78 3.85 -0.68
N ALA A 48 -1.31 2.83 -0.01
CA ALA A 48 -1.57 2.86 1.42
C ALA A 48 -0.28 3.11 2.22
N TYR A 49 0.78 2.35 1.95
CA TYR A 49 2.07 2.48 2.61
C TYR A 49 2.72 3.87 2.42
N ARG A 50 2.52 4.51 1.27
CA ARG A 50 3.05 5.87 1.01
C ARG A 50 2.15 7.00 1.52
N GLY A 51 0.86 6.73 1.72
CA GLY A 51 -0.16 7.72 2.06
C GLY A 51 -0.60 7.71 3.52
N MET A 52 -0.43 6.59 4.22
CA MET A 52 -0.98 6.34 5.56
C MET A 52 0.14 6.25 6.60
N THR A 53 -0.21 6.57 7.86
CA THR A 53 0.63 6.26 9.01
C THR A 53 0.57 4.77 9.33
N VAL A 54 1.48 4.29 10.20
CA VAL A 54 1.51 2.90 10.67
C VAL A 54 0.16 2.46 11.24
N GLU A 55 -0.48 3.31 12.05
CA GLU A 55 -1.76 3.01 12.70
C GLU A 55 -2.91 2.87 11.70
N LEU A 56 -2.99 3.80 10.74
CA LEU A 56 -3.97 3.75 9.66
C LEU A 56 -3.72 2.56 8.74
N PHE A 57 -2.45 2.25 8.47
CA PHE A 57 -2.07 1.09 7.66
C PHE A 57 -2.50 -0.22 8.33
N ALA A 58 -2.34 -0.36 9.65
CA ALA A 58 -2.84 -1.52 10.38
C ALA A 58 -4.34 -1.73 10.19
N ARG A 59 -5.13 -0.66 10.35
CA ARG A 59 -6.58 -0.68 10.10
C ARG A 59 -6.91 -1.00 8.65
N PHE A 60 -6.16 -0.42 7.72
CA PHE A 60 -6.33 -0.63 6.28
C PHE A 60 -6.11 -2.09 5.89
N ILE A 61 -5.08 -2.75 6.43
CA ILE A 61 -4.78 -4.15 6.13
C ILE A 61 -5.92 -5.08 6.57
N SER A 62 -6.57 -4.82 7.70
CA SER A 62 -7.78 -5.57 8.10
C SER A 62 -8.89 -5.46 7.05
N LEU A 63 -9.18 -4.23 6.59
CA LEU A 63 -10.19 -3.98 5.56
C LEU A 63 -9.81 -4.56 4.20
N TYR A 64 -8.52 -4.56 3.88
CA TYR A 64 -7.98 -5.11 2.64
C TYR A 64 -8.22 -6.62 2.58
N ILE A 65 -7.91 -7.34 3.66
CA ILE A 65 -8.18 -8.79 3.76
C ILE A 65 -9.68 -9.08 3.80
N GLU A 66 -10.47 -8.29 4.54
CA GLU A 66 -11.94 -8.42 4.54
C GLU A 66 -12.54 -8.23 3.14
N ALA A 67 -11.93 -7.39 2.30
CA ALA A 67 -12.34 -7.20 0.91
C ALA A 67 -11.91 -8.35 -0.03
N GLY A 68 -11.28 -9.40 0.49
CA GLY A 68 -10.82 -10.57 -0.28
C GLY A 68 -9.62 -10.27 -1.17
N LYS A 69 -8.79 -9.29 -0.79
CA LYS A 69 -7.60 -8.88 -1.55
C LYS A 69 -6.37 -9.70 -1.18
N ASP A 70 -5.48 -9.91 -2.14
CA ASP A 70 -4.26 -10.69 -1.92
C ASP A 70 -3.16 -9.83 -1.30
N ILE A 71 -2.75 -10.15 -0.07
CA ILE A 71 -1.66 -9.45 0.66
C ILE A 71 -0.28 -9.97 0.25
N ASN A 72 -0.22 -11.18 -0.29
CA ASN A 72 0.97 -11.88 -0.76
C ASN A 72 1.23 -11.66 -2.25
N VAL A 73 0.51 -10.72 -2.85
CA VAL A 73 0.69 -10.31 -4.23
C VAL A 73 2.15 -9.94 -4.51
N ALA A 74 2.70 -10.58 -5.55
CA ALA A 74 4.04 -10.33 -6.05
C ALA A 74 3.99 -9.49 -7.33
N LEU A 75 5.05 -8.72 -7.57
CA LEU A 75 5.28 -8.08 -8.86
C LEU A 75 5.75 -9.11 -9.90
N GLU A 76 5.86 -8.67 -11.16
CA GLU A 76 6.37 -9.50 -12.26
C GLU A 76 7.79 -10.05 -12.01
N ASN A 77 8.57 -9.38 -11.15
CA ASN A 77 9.90 -9.83 -10.75
C ASN A 77 9.90 -10.88 -9.61
N GLY A 78 8.72 -11.27 -9.10
CA GLY A 78 8.57 -12.20 -7.98
C GLY A 78 8.71 -11.57 -6.60
N SER A 79 9.00 -10.28 -6.47
CA SER A 79 9.10 -9.61 -5.16
C SER A 79 7.71 -9.36 -4.57
N THR A 80 7.48 -9.85 -3.35
CA THR A 80 6.25 -9.56 -2.59
C THR A 80 6.27 -8.16 -2.01
N PHE A 81 5.11 -7.68 -1.55
CA PHE A 81 5.02 -6.39 -0.89
C PHE A 81 5.86 -6.33 0.40
N LEU A 82 5.86 -7.42 1.18
CA LEU A 82 6.66 -7.51 2.41
C LEU A 82 8.17 -7.38 2.14
N ASP A 83 8.67 -7.96 1.04
CA ASP A 83 10.07 -7.81 0.65
C ASP A 83 10.45 -6.33 0.43
N LEU A 84 9.63 -5.60 -0.33
CA LEU A 84 9.84 -4.17 -0.57
C LEU A 84 9.84 -3.37 0.73
N VAL A 85 8.89 -3.63 1.62
CA VAL A 85 8.78 -2.91 2.90
C VAL A 85 9.96 -3.25 3.83
N SER A 86 10.42 -4.50 3.81
CA SER A 86 11.55 -4.97 4.63
C SER A 86 12.88 -4.30 4.25
N GLN A 87 13.05 -3.95 2.97
CA GLN A 87 14.25 -3.23 2.49
C GLN A 87 14.38 -1.81 3.10
N HIS A 88 13.30 -1.25 3.65
CA HIS A 88 13.29 0.10 4.21
C HIS A 88 13.53 0.11 5.73
N ARG A 89 14.64 0.72 6.17
CA ARG A 89 15.02 0.80 7.60
C ARG A 89 13.98 1.39 8.55
N LYS A 90 13.09 2.26 8.07
CA LYS A 90 12.04 2.90 8.89
C LYS A 90 10.69 2.22 8.75
N SER A 91 10.64 1.04 8.13
CA SER A 91 9.39 0.36 7.78
C SER A 91 9.16 -0.94 8.52
N THR A 92 9.98 -1.20 9.55
CA THR A 92 9.82 -2.32 10.47
C THR A 92 8.41 -2.41 11.02
N GLN A 93 7.79 -1.29 11.41
CA GLN A 93 6.42 -1.32 11.92
C GLN A 93 5.39 -1.74 10.86
N TYR A 94 5.56 -1.31 9.60
CA TYR A 94 4.69 -1.73 8.50
C TYR A 94 4.90 -3.23 8.17
N ALA A 95 6.15 -3.69 8.17
CA ALA A 95 6.47 -5.10 7.98
C ALA A 95 5.82 -5.98 9.06
N ASN A 96 5.88 -5.56 10.33
CA ASN A 96 5.23 -6.28 11.43
C ASN A 96 3.70 -6.38 11.24
N ILE A 97 3.06 -5.31 10.77
CA ILE A 97 1.61 -5.33 10.48
C ILE A 97 1.31 -6.34 9.37
N LEU A 98 2.10 -6.32 8.30
CA LEU A 98 1.94 -7.24 7.17
C LEU A 98 2.14 -8.70 7.62
N GLU A 99 3.21 -8.98 8.36
CA GLU A 99 3.51 -10.31 8.92
C GLU A 99 2.38 -10.79 9.83
N SER A 100 1.88 -9.91 10.71
CA SER A 100 0.73 -10.23 11.59
C SER A 100 -0.56 -10.50 10.81
N ALA A 101 -0.66 -9.98 9.59
CA ALA A 101 -1.79 -10.17 8.69
C ALA A 101 -1.60 -11.38 7.74
N GLY A 102 -0.50 -12.13 7.89
CA GLY A 102 -0.20 -13.33 7.08
C GLY A 102 0.57 -13.04 5.79
N ALA A 103 1.22 -11.88 5.68
CA ALA A 103 2.11 -11.61 4.56
C ALA A 103 3.42 -12.40 4.69
N VAL A 104 3.88 -12.96 3.58
CA VAL A 104 5.13 -13.71 3.47
C VAL A 104 6.11 -13.01 2.55
N ARG A 105 7.39 -13.23 2.80
CA ARG A 105 8.46 -12.78 1.92
C ARG A 105 8.54 -13.78 0.77
N SER A 106 8.93 -13.33 -0.42
CA SER A 106 9.16 -14.23 -1.56
C SER A 106 10.28 -15.26 -1.32
N SER A 107 11.03 -15.11 -0.24
CA SER A 107 12.19 -15.95 0.10
C SER A 107 11.95 -16.91 1.27
N ASP A 108 10.71 -16.98 1.77
CA ASP A 108 10.25 -17.90 2.85
C ASP A 108 9.35 -19.00 2.25
#